data_AF-A0A285UHB8-F1
#
_entry.id   AF-A0A285UHB8-F1
#
_cell.length_a   1.000
_cell.length_b   1.000
_cell.length_c   1.000
_cell.angle_alpha   90.00
_cell.angle_beta   90.00
_cell.angle_gamma   90.00
#
_symmetry.space_group_name_H-M   'P 1'
#
loop_
_entity.id
_entity.type
_entity.pdbx_description
1 polymer ?
#
loop_
_entity_poly.entity_id
_entity_poly.type
_entity_poly.pdbx_seq_one_letter_code
_entity_poly.pdbx_strand_id
1 'polypeptide(L)'
;MHDHFHAIQDAVVVTAVILTLGYLMAMRVSNRKFGRWPVRRPFLWILGLVTAASAFVGPLGDAAHENFIAHMYGHLLLGMLAPIFLVYSKPMTLLLRALPTEDARIVSRVLNSAYGRFITNPFTASVLNIGGLFLIYMTDLYVWMHESMILFIIVHLHVFLAGYLFTISIIYVDITSHRHAYWYRAVALVAALGFHKALSKLIYQSPPPGVPTGEGRTGAMVMYYGGDVVDLVLIIILCYHWYKKETPERGSETGAEMAKT
;
A
#
# COMPACT_ATOMS: atom_id res chain seq x y z
N MET A 1 25.44 -7.19 -15.38
CA MET A 1 24.44 -7.07 -14.29
C MET A 1 24.13 -5.62 -13.93
N HIS A 2 25.11 -4.70 -13.88
CA HIS A 2 24.88 -3.27 -13.61
C HIS A 2 23.97 -2.54 -14.64
N ASP A 3 24.07 -2.85 -15.94
CA ASP A 3 23.26 -2.18 -16.97
C ASP A 3 21.75 -2.45 -16.84
N HIS A 4 21.37 -3.63 -16.34
CA HIS A 4 19.97 -3.98 -16.14
C HIS A 4 19.36 -3.30 -14.91
N PHE A 5 20.18 -2.95 -13.93
CA PHE A 5 19.72 -2.26 -12.73
C PHE A 5 19.33 -0.81 -13.03
N HIS A 6 20.13 -0.12 -13.84
CA HIS A 6 19.77 1.20 -14.37
C HIS A 6 18.51 1.13 -15.24
N ALA A 7 18.33 0.07 -16.04
CA ALA A 7 17.09 -0.13 -16.79
C ALA A 7 15.85 -0.30 -15.89
N ILE A 8 15.97 -0.97 -14.74
CA ILE A 8 14.88 -1.08 -13.76
C ILE A 8 14.62 0.27 -13.08
N GLN A 9 15.68 0.99 -12.69
CA GLN A 9 15.55 2.34 -12.12
C GLN A 9 14.85 3.28 -13.10
N ASP A 10 15.26 3.29 -14.36
CA ASP A 10 14.65 4.07 -15.43
C ASP A 10 13.19 3.67 -15.64
N ALA A 11 12.88 2.37 -15.68
CA ALA A 11 11.50 1.89 -15.83
C ALA A 11 10.61 2.29 -14.65
N VAL A 12 11.11 2.25 -13.41
CA VAL A 12 10.39 2.69 -12.21
C VAL A 12 10.15 4.21 -12.27
N VAL A 13 11.17 4.99 -12.63
CA VAL A 13 11.05 6.46 -12.76
C VAL A 13 10.08 6.82 -13.87
N VAL A 14 10.18 6.20 -15.05
CA VAL A 14 9.28 6.43 -16.18
C VAL A 14 7.85 6.07 -15.80
N THR A 15 7.63 4.93 -15.15
CA THR A 15 6.30 4.52 -14.68
C THR A 15 5.76 5.52 -13.65
N ALA A 16 6.58 5.95 -12.70
CA ALA A 16 6.20 6.94 -11.70
C ALA A 16 5.84 8.31 -12.33
N VAL A 17 6.58 8.74 -13.34
CA VAL A 17 6.30 9.96 -14.12
C VAL A 17 5.00 9.83 -14.89
N ILE A 18 4.78 8.72 -15.61
CA ILE A 18 3.55 8.45 -16.36
C ILE A 18 2.35 8.45 -15.41
N LEU A 19 2.44 7.77 -14.27
CA LEU A 19 1.40 7.74 -13.24
C LEU A 19 1.12 9.13 -12.66
N THR A 20 2.16 9.93 -12.42
CA THR A 20 2.02 11.32 -11.96
C THR A 20 1.33 12.20 -13.00
N LEU A 21 1.76 12.13 -14.26
CA LEU A 21 1.15 12.89 -15.36
C LEU A 21 -0.30 12.49 -15.58
N GLY A 22 -0.60 11.18 -15.53
CA GLY A 22 -1.96 10.64 -15.58
C GLY A 22 -2.83 11.17 -14.44
N TYR A 23 -2.32 11.17 -13.21
CA TYR A 23 -3.04 11.72 -12.05
C TYR A 23 -3.29 13.22 -12.19
N LEU A 24 -2.31 14.01 -12.65
CA LEU A 24 -2.47 15.44 -12.88
C LEU A 24 -3.45 15.74 -14.02
N MET A 25 -3.45 14.93 -15.10
CA MET A 25 -4.41 15.06 -16.20
C MET A 25 -5.82 14.73 -15.73
N ALA A 26 -5.99 13.63 -15.00
CA ALA A 26 -7.26 13.25 -14.38
C ALA A 26 -7.74 14.35 -13.42
N MET A 27 -6.85 14.96 -12.64
CA MET A 27 -7.15 16.12 -11.80
C MET A 27 -7.65 17.31 -12.61
N ARG A 28 -6.99 17.68 -13.71
CA ARG A 28 -7.42 18.80 -14.57
C ARG A 28 -8.80 18.55 -15.19
N VAL A 29 -9.05 17.34 -15.72
CA VAL A 29 -10.35 16.97 -16.31
C VAL A 29 -11.44 16.97 -15.23
N SER A 30 -11.14 16.42 -14.06
CA SER A 30 -12.04 16.35 -12.91
C SER A 30 -12.40 17.74 -12.35
N ASN A 31 -11.43 18.66 -12.28
CA ASN A 31 -11.64 20.05 -11.85
C ASN A 31 -12.60 20.79 -12.77
N ARG A 32 -12.50 20.54 -14.08
CA ARG A 32 -13.39 21.13 -15.09
C ARG A 32 -14.83 20.64 -14.98
N LYS A 33 -15.03 19.36 -14.62
CA LYS A 33 -16.37 18.74 -14.59
C LYS A 33 -17.12 18.84 -13.25
N PHE A 34 -16.45 18.75 -12.09
CA PHE A 34 -17.16 18.70 -10.79
C PHE A 34 -16.53 19.54 -9.67
N GLY A 35 -15.74 20.58 -10.00
CA GLY A 35 -15.19 21.54 -9.02
C GLY A 35 -13.83 21.16 -8.40
N ARG A 36 -13.30 22.03 -7.52
CA ARG A 36 -11.90 21.99 -7.02
C ARG A 36 -11.56 20.70 -6.26
N TRP A 37 -10.55 19.95 -6.73
CA TRP A 37 -9.95 18.82 -6.01
C TRP A 37 -9.00 19.31 -4.91
N PRO A 38 -9.04 18.74 -3.69
CA PRO A 38 -8.22 19.21 -2.57
C PRO A 38 -6.73 18.99 -2.84
N VAL A 39 -5.94 20.06 -2.71
CA VAL A 39 -4.49 20.12 -3.02
C VAL A 39 -3.64 19.15 -2.18
N ARG A 40 -4.18 18.70 -1.03
CA ARG A 40 -3.52 17.71 -0.17
C ARG A 40 -3.39 16.33 -0.83
N ARG A 41 -4.31 15.96 -1.74
CA ARG A 41 -4.32 14.63 -2.38
C ARG A 41 -3.23 14.40 -3.44
N PRO A 42 -2.95 15.33 -4.37
CA PRO A 42 -1.81 15.19 -5.28
C PRO A 42 -0.47 15.20 -4.53
N PHE A 43 -0.35 15.95 -3.42
CA PHE A 43 0.85 15.91 -2.59
C PHE A 43 1.10 14.51 -2.01
N LEU A 44 0.05 13.87 -1.47
CA LEU A 44 0.13 12.49 -0.97
C LEU A 44 0.43 11.47 -2.07
N TRP A 45 -0.09 11.68 -3.28
CA TRP A 45 0.24 10.84 -4.44
C TRP A 45 1.73 10.90 -4.77
N ILE A 46 2.28 12.12 -4.92
CA ILE A 46 3.70 12.33 -5.18
C ILE A 46 4.54 11.74 -4.04
N LEU A 47 4.14 11.96 -2.79
CA LEU A 47 4.87 11.42 -1.64
C LEU A 47 4.88 9.88 -1.63
N GLY A 48 3.75 9.23 -1.95
CA GLY A 48 3.67 7.77 -2.07
C GLY A 48 4.54 7.23 -3.21
N LEU A 49 4.55 7.91 -4.36
CA LEU A 49 5.39 7.57 -5.51
C LEU A 49 6.88 7.76 -5.23
N VAL A 50 7.26 8.86 -4.57
CA VAL A 50 8.65 9.10 -4.16
C VAL A 50 9.08 8.05 -3.14
N THR A 51 8.20 7.69 -2.20
CA THR A 51 8.47 6.62 -1.22
C THR A 51 8.67 5.28 -1.93
N ALA A 52 7.79 4.92 -2.87
CA ALA A 52 7.94 3.69 -3.66
C ALA A 52 9.20 3.71 -4.54
N ALA A 53 9.49 4.83 -5.20
CA ALA A 53 10.67 4.99 -6.05
C ALA A 53 11.97 4.93 -5.23
N SER A 54 11.98 5.48 -4.01
CA SER A 54 13.15 5.45 -3.12
C SER A 54 13.57 4.04 -2.69
N ALA A 55 12.67 3.06 -2.80
CA ALA A 55 12.99 1.65 -2.56
C ALA A 55 13.83 1.03 -3.69
N PHE A 56 13.81 1.61 -4.90
CA PHE A 56 14.53 1.11 -6.08
C PHE A 56 15.62 2.07 -6.58
N VAL A 57 15.45 3.36 -6.37
CA VAL A 57 16.25 4.43 -6.95
C VAL A 57 17.04 5.13 -5.85
N GLY A 58 18.35 5.23 -6.03
CA GLY A 58 19.28 5.91 -5.13
C GLY A 58 20.08 4.96 -4.23
N PRO A 59 20.77 5.50 -3.20
CA PRO A 59 21.75 4.75 -2.41
C PRO A 59 21.16 3.55 -1.66
N LEU A 60 19.84 3.56 -1.41
CA LEU A 60 19.10 2.45 -0.82
C LEU A 60 18.86 1.30 -1.81
N GLY A 61 18.61 1.61 -3.09
CA GLY A 61 18.42 0.59 -4.13
C GLY A 61 19.72 -0.11 -4.50
N ASP A 62 20.81 0.66 -4.60
CA ASP A 62 22.16 0.13 -4.80
C ASP A 62 22.57 -0.73 -3.60
N ALA A 63 22.36 -0.23 -2.37
CA ALA A 63 22.68 -0.97 -1.15
C ALA A 63 21.75 -2.17 -0.88
N ALA A 64 20.52 -2.20 -1.43
CA ALA A 64 19.58 -3.31 -1.23
C ALA A 64 20.01 -4.62 -1.91
N HIS A 65 20.90 -4.55 -2.90
CA HIS A 65 21.49 -5.72 -3.53
C HIS A 65 22.61 -6.34 -2.67
N GLU A 66 23.35 -5.49 -1.95
CA GLU A 66 24.52 -5.92 -1.18
C GLU A 66 24.22 -6.12 0.32
N ASN A 67 23.20 -5.43 0.86
CA ASN A 67 22.87 -5.44 2.29
C ASN A 67 21.42 -5.84 2.52
N PHE A 68 21.23 -6.91 3.28
CA PHE A 68 19.90 -7.38 3.70
C PHE A 68 19.11 -6.30 4.48
N ILE A 69 19.81 -5.46 5.25
CA ILE A 69 19.21 -4.36 6.02
C ILE A 69 18.56 -3.33 5.08
N ALA A 70 19.24 -2.92 4.01
CA ALA A 70 18.71 -1.97 3.04
C ALA A 70 17.51 -2.56 2.28
N HIS A 71 17.55 -3.87 1.97
CA HIS A 71 16.41 -4.59 1.41
C HIS A 71 15.19 -4.55 2.33
N MET A 72 15.35 -4.73 3.65
CA MET A 72 14.24 -4.61 4.62
C MET A 72 13.63 -3.19 4.63
N TYR A 73 14.46 -2.16 4.57
CA TYR A 73 13.96 -0.78 4.48
C TYR A 73 13.18 -0.55 3.18
N GLY A 74 13.71 -0.99 2.03
CA GLY A 74 13.01 -0.91 0.75
C GLY A 74 11.66 -1.64 0.77
N HIS A 75 11.63 -2.84 1.36
CA HIS A 75 10.42 -3.62 1.54
C HIS A 75 9.36 -2.88 2.39
N LEU A 76 9.75 -2.28 3.53
CA LEU A 76 8.83 -1.53 4.37
C LEU A 76 8.29 -0.27 3.66
N LEU A 77 9.17 0.46 2.97
CA LEU A 77 8.79 1.66 2.23
C LEU A 77 7.82 1.32 1.09
N LEU A 78 8.11 0.26 0.33
CA LEU A 78 7.32 -0.15 -0.83
C LEU A 78 6.04 -0.91 -0.44
N GLY A 79 6.13 -1.83 0.52
CA GLY A 79 5.08 -2.77 0.88
C GLY A 79 4.10 -2.26 1.92
N MET A 80 4.48 -1.27 2.73
CA MET A 80 3.62 -0.75 3.80
C MET A 80 3.40 0.77 3.71
N LEU A 81 4.48 1.56 3.63
CA LEU A 81 4.38 3.01 3.72
C LEU A 81 3.80 3.67 2.45
N ALA A 82 4.33 3.33 1.28
CA ALA A 82 3.85 3.87 0.00
C ALA A 82 2.35 3.56 -0.26
N PRO A 83 1.85 2.33 -0.02
CA PRO A 83 0.42 2.01 -0.10
C PRO A 83 -0.49 2.96 0.68
N ILE A 84 -0.12 3.35 1.90
CA ILE A 84 -0.91 4.24 2.74
C ILE A 84 -1.10 5.60 2.08
N PHE A 85 0.00 6.20 1.60
CA PHE A 85 -0.06 7.49 0.91
C PHE A 85 -0.84 7.40 -0.40
N LEU A 86 -0.63 6.34 -1.17
CA LEU A 86 -1.32 6.13 -2.45
C LEU A 86 -2.83 5.95 -2.24
N VAL A 87 -3.28 5.13 -1.28
CA VAL A 87 -4.70 4.93 -1.00
C VAL A 87 -5.36 6.23 -0.52
N TYR A 88 -4.66 7.05 0.29
CA TYR A 88 -5.21 8.30 0.80
C TYR A 88 -5.36 9.39 -0.27
N SER A 89 -4.60 9.29 -1.37
CA SER A 89 -4.72 10.19 -2.52
C SER A 89 -6.00 9.96 -3.35
N LYS A 90 -6.76 8.89 -3.08
CA LYS A 90 -8.00 8.47 -3.79
C LYS A 90 -7.84 8.38 -5.32
N PRO A 91 -6.86 7.61 -5.83
CA PRO A 91 -6.57 7.56 -7.26
C PRO A 91 -7.72 6.95 -8.07
N MET A 92 -8.42 5.94 -7.55
CA MET A 92 -9.54 5.31 -8.24
C MET A 92 -10.75 6.25 -8.31
N THR A 93 -11.05 6.97 -7.23
CA THR A 93 -12.09 8.02 -7.25
C THR A 93 -11.77 9.09 -8.28
N LEU A 94 -10.50 9.50 -8.39
CA LEU A 94 -10.10 10.51 -9.37
C LEU A 94 -10.23 9.99 -10.81
N LEU A 95 -9.78 8.76 -11.04
CA LEU A 95 -9.87 8.09 -12.33
C LEU A 95 -11.32 7.98 -12.79
N LEU A 96 -12.22 7.49 -11.94
CA LEU A 96 -13.65 7.37 -12.26
C LEU A 96 -14.33 8.72 -12.46
N ARG A 97 -13.85 9.78 -11.81
CA ARG A 97 -14.35 11.15 -12.01
C ARG A 97 -13.81 11.81 -13.29
N ALA A 98 -12.66 11.37 -13.78
CA ALA A 98 -12.07 11.87 -15.03
C ALA A 98 -12.59 11.12 -16.26
N LEU A 99 -12.87 9.81 -16.13
CA LEU A 99 -13.34 8.96 -17.22
C LEU A 99 -14.75 9.33 -17.72
N PRO A 100 -15.06 9.10 -19.00
CA PRO A 100 -16.42 9.07 -19.52
C PRO A 100 -17.29 8.07 -18.75
N THR A 101 -18.60 8.31 -18.68
CA THR A 101 -19.54 7.49 -17.90
C THR A 101 -19.59 6.01 -18.34
N GLU A 102 -19.31 5.74 -19.61
CA GLU A 102 -19.28 4.37 -20.15
C GLU A 102 -18.06 3.59 -19.67
N ASP A 103 -16.87 4.18 -19.79
CA ASP A 103 -15.62 3.58 -19.30
C ASP A 103 -15.62 3.46 -17.78
N ALA A 104 -16.15 4.47 -17.07
CA ALA A 104 -16.29 4.42 -15.62
C ALA A 104 -17.21 3.28 -15.17
N ARG A 105 -18.26 2.95 -15.94
CA ARG A 105 -19.13 1.79 -15.68
C ARG A 105 -18.41 0.48 -15.94
N ILE A 106 -17.56 0.38 -16.96
CA ILE A 106 -16.77 -0.83 -17.24
C ILE A 106 -15.78 -1.08 -16.10
N VAL A 107 -15.01 -0.06 -15.71
CA VAL A 107 -14.03 -0.15 -14.61
C VAL A 107 -14.73 -0.50 -13.30
N SER A 108 -15.85 0.15 -13.00
CA SER A 108 -16.67 -0.18 -11.82
C SER A 108 -17.22 -1.61 -11.88
N ARG A 109 -17.60 -2.12 -13.06
CA ARG A 109 -18.08 -3.50 -13.22
C ARG A 109 -16.96 -4.52 -12.99
N VAL A 110 -15.75 -4.24 -13.47
CA VAL A 110 -14.56 -5.08 -13.23
C VAL A 110 -14.19 -5.07 -11.75
N LEU A 111 -14.19 -3.91 -11.10
CA LEU A 111 -13.97 -3.79 -9.65
C LEU A 111 -15.04 -4.52 -8.82
N ASN A 112 -16.29 -4.50 -9.28
CA ASN A 112 -17.42 -5.19 -8.64
C ASN A 112 -17.55 -6.67 -9.04
N SER A 113 -16.65 -7.19 -9.88
CA SER A 113 -16.63 -8.61 -10.27
C SER A 113 -16.34 -9.51 -9.07
N ALA A 114 -16.64 -10.81 -9.18
CA ALA A 114 -16.33 -11.78 -8.13
C ALA A 114 -14.83 -11.81 -7.80
N TYR A 115 -13.98 -11.64 -8.82
CA TYR A 115 -12.54 -11.52 -8.64
C TYR A 115 -12.19 -10.26 -7.84
N GLY A 116 -12.67 -9.08 -8.27
CA GLY A 116 -12.46 -7.81 -7.55
C GLY A 116 -12.91 -7.86 -6.08
N ARG A 117 -14.04 -8.51 -5.79
CA ARG A 117 -14.51 -8.74 -4.42
C ARG A 117 -13.61 -9.68 -3.63
N PHE A 118 -13.09 -10.72 -4.27
CA PHE A 118 -12.22 -11.70 -3.63
C PHE A 118 -10.89 -11.07 -3.20
N ILE A 119 -10.21 -10.33 -4.08
CA ILE A 119 -8.92 -9.67 -3.77
C ILE A 119 -9.07 -8.45 -2.85
N THR A 120 -10.23 -7.78 -2.86
CA THR A 120 -10.50 -6.65 -1.96
C THR A 120 -11.00 -7.10 -0.58
N ASN A 121 -11.22 -8.41 -0.37
CA ASN A 121 -11.58 -8.94 0.93
C ASN A 121 -10.39 -8.78 1.91
N PRO A 122 -10.60 -8.18 3.10
CA PRO A 122 -9.56 -8.00 4.11
C PRO A 122 -8.75 -9.26 4.41
N PHE A 123 -9.40 -10.42 4.53
CA PHE A 123 -8.68 -11.66 4.83
C PHE A 123 -7.83 -12.14 3.65
N THR A 124 -8.38 -12.10 2.43
CA THR A 124 -7.62 -12.48 1.24
C THR A 124 -6.43 -11.56 1.05
N ALA A 125 -6.61 -10.25 1.24
CA ALA A 125 -5.54 -9.28 1.13
C ALA A 125 -4.46 -9.49 2.20
N SER A 126 -4.86 -9.78 3.46
CA SER A 126 -3.92 -10.15 4.53
C SER A 126 -3.14 -11.43 4.19
N VAL A 127 -3.82 -12.47 3.68
CA VAL A 127 -3.18 -13.74 3.28
C VAL A 127 -2.23 -13.52 2.12
N LEU A 128 -2.59 -12.70 1.12
CA LEU A 128 -1.74 -12.42 -0.02
C LEU A 128 -0.49 -11.62 0.38
N ASN A 129 -0.64 -10.70 1.33
CA ASN A 129 0.44 -9.89 1.87
C ASN A 129 1.40 -10.74 2.72
N ILE A 130 0.89 -11.41 3.76
CA ILE A 130 1.69 -12.18 4.71
C ILE A 130 2.17 -13.49 4.11
N GLY A 131 1.31 -14.18 3.37
CA GLY A 131 1.67 -15.42 2.67
C GLY A 131 2.76 -15.17 1.64
N GLY A 132 2.72 -14.02 0.95
CA GLY A 132 3.81 -13.58 0.08
C GLY A 132 5.12 -13.42 0.83
N LEU A 133 5.11 -12.71 1.97
CA LEU A 133 6.30 -12.56 2.81
C LEU A 133 6.81 -13.89 3.34
N PHE A 134 5.94 -14.75 3.87
CA PHE A 134 6.31 -16.07 4.37
C PHE A 134 6.96 -16.91 3.27
N LEU A 135 6.41 -16.92 2.06
CA LEU A 135 7.02 -17.62 0.93
C LEU A 135 8.42 -17.07 0.62
N ILE A 136 8.58 -15.76 0.53
CA ILE A 136 9.87 -15.15 0.19
C ILE A 136 10.96 -15.50 1.23
N TYR A 137 10.63 -15.46 2.52
CA TYR A 137 11.62 -15.62 3.60
C TYR A 137 11.78 -17.05 4.12
N MET A 138 10.76 -17.91 3.99
CA MET A 138 10.86 -19.32 4.41
C MET A 138 11.34 -20.24 3.29
N THR A 139 11.40 -19.76 2.05
CA THR A 139 11.91 -20.53 0.91
C THR A 139 13.15 -19.89 0.32
N ASP A 140 13.90 -20.65 -0.49
CA ASP A 140 15.10 -20.16 -1.19
C ASP A 140 14.78 -19.11 -2.28
N LEU A 141 13.54 -18.64 -2.37
CA LEU A 141 13.10 -17.61 -3.30
C LEU A 141 13.88 -16.30 -3.11
N TYR A 142 14.35 -16.00 -1.89
CA TYR A 142 15.26 -14.87 -1.65
C TYR A 142 16.58 -15.04 -2.41
N VAL A 143 17.16 -16.24 -2.41
CA VAL A 143 18.40 -16.55 -3.14
C VAL A 143 18.14 -16.52 -4.66
N TRP A 144 17.04 -17.11 -5.11
CA TRP A 144 16.66 -17.12 -6.54
C TRP A 144 16.29 -15.74 -7.08
N MET A 145 15.81 -14.83 -6.22
CA MET A 145 15.53 -13.45 -6.58
C MET A 145 16.82 -12.69 -6.94
N HIS A 146 17.93 -13.00 -6.27
CA HIS A 146 19.23 -12.42 -6.60
C HIS A 146 19.85 -13.01 -7.87
N GLU A 147 19.49 -14.24 -8.23
CA GLU A 147 19.95 -14.87 -9.47
C GLU A 147 19.11 -14.49 -10.70
N SER A 148 17.83 -14.12 -10.52
CA SER A 148 16.90 -13.86 -11.63
C SER A 148 16.17 -12.51 -11.51
N MET A 149 16.45 -11.64 -12.48
CA MET A 149 15.82 -10.32 -12.62
C MET A 149 14.29 -10.38 -12.71
N ILE A 150 13.75 -11.41 -13.38
CA ILE A 150 12.30 -11.56 -13.54
C ILE A 150 11.66 -11.84 -12.19
N LEU A 151 12.28 -12.69 -11.36
CA LEU A 151 11.80 -12.96 -10.02
C LEU A 151 11.90 -11.73 -9.12
N PHE A 152 12.97 -10.94 -9.23
CA PHE A 152 13.10 -9.65 -8.53
C PHE A 152 11.91 -8.73 -8.82
N ILE A 153 11.58 -8.52 -10.10
CA ILE A 153 10.46 -7.64 -10.48
C ILE A 153 9.12 -8.20 -9.97
N ILE A 154 8.88 -9.51 -10.16
CA ILE A 154 7.63 -10.15 -9.75
C ILE A 154 7.43 -10.05 -8.23
N VAL A 155 8.46 -10.31 -7.44
CA VAL A 155 8.39 -10.27 -5.98
C VAL A 155 8.10 -8.85 -5.50
N HIS A 156 8.82 -7.85 -5.99
CA HIS A 156 8.59 -6.47 -5.56
C HIS A 156 7.23 -5.94 -6.02
N LEU A 157 6.79 -6.30 -7.23
CA LEU A 157 5.46 -5.97 -7.73
C LEU A 157 4.37 -6.64 -6.88
N HIS A 158 4.55 -7.90 -6.50
CA HIS A 158 3.64 -8.63 -5.62
C HIS A 158 3.57 -7.97 -4.24
N VAL A 159 4.70 -7.64 -3.63
CA VAL A 159 4.77 -6.95 -2.33
C VAL A 159 4.02 -5.62 -2.38
N PHE A 160 4.28 -4.81 -3.40
CA PHE A 160 3.61 -3.53 -3.59
C PHE A 160 2.10 -3.70 -3.77
N LEU A 161 1.68 -4.61 -4.66
CA LEU A 161 0.27 -4.85 -4.96
C LEU A 161 -0.48 -5.43 -3.76
N ALA A 162 0.12 -6.40 -3.07
CA ALA A 162 -0.46 -6.99 -1.87
C ALA A 162 -0.56 -5.95 -0.74
N GLY A 163 0.44 -5.09 -0.56
CA GLY A 163 0.40 -3.98 0.39
C GLY A 163 -0.68 -2.95 0.07
N TYR A 164 -0.84 -2.60 -1.20
CA TYR A 164 -1.91 -1.73 -1.69
C TYR A 164 -3.29 -2.34 -1.46
N LEU A 165 -3.48 -3.62 -1.82
CA LEU A 165 -4.72 -4.36 -1.59
C LEU A 165 -5.06 -4.48 -0.11
N PHE A 166 -4.06 -4.76 0.74
CA PHE A 166 -4.23 -4.81 2.18
C PHE A 166 -4.70 -3.45 2.72
N THR A 167 -3.99 -2.38 2.37
CA THR A 167 -4.30 -1.02 2.83
C THR A 167 -5.69 -0.56 2.39
N ILE A 168 -6.06 -0.77 1.12
CA ILE A 168 -7.39 -0.39 0.62
C ILE A 168 -8.48 -1.22 1.29
N SER A 169 -8.24 -2.50 1.58
CA SER A 169 -9.21 -3.40 2.23
C SER A 169 -9.50 -3.04 3.69
N ILE A 170 -8.56 -2.37 4.37
CA ILE A 170 -8.70 -1.94 5.76
C ILE A 170 -9.30 -0.53 5.85
N ILE A 171 -8.73 0.43 5.12
CA ILE A 171 -9.01 1.87 5.31
C ILE A 171 -10.33 2.32 4.64
N TYR A 172 -10.75 1.72 3.52
CA TYR A 172 -11.95 2.11 2.73
C TYR A 172 -12.07 3.63 2.43
N VAL A 173 -10.96 4.28 2.10
CA VAL A 173 -10.95 5.70 1.72
C VAL A 173 -11.30 5.90 0.25
N ASP A 174 -10.99 4.91 -0.59
CA ASP A 174 -11.33 4.89 -2.02
C ASP A 174 -12.53 3.96 -2.31
N ILE A 175 -12.94 3.86 -3.58
CA ILE A 175 -14.12 3.10 -4.00
C ILE A 175 -13.91 1.61 -3.74
N THR A 176 -14.69 1.08 -2.80
CA THR A 176 -14.72 -0.34 -2.45
C THR A 176 -16.10 -0.92 -2.69
N SER A 177 -16.16 -2.02 -3.43
CA SER A 177 -17.39 -2.74 -3.82
C SER A 177 -18.26 -3.14 -2.64
N HIS A 178 -17.65 -3.60 -1.54
CA HIS A 178 -18.36 -4.03 -0.33
C HIS A 178 -17.73 -3.46 0.92
N ARG A 179 -18.57 -2.92 1.80
CA ARG A 179 -18.16 -2.44 3.13
C ARG A 179 -18.35 -3.54 4.16
N HIS A 180 -17.28 -4.24 4.53
CA HIS A 180 -17.31 -5.19 5.65
C HIS A 180 -17.46 -4.49 7.00
N ALA A 181 -17.99 -5.18 8.00
CA ALA A 181 -18.13 -4.64 9.35
C ALA A 181 -16.77 -4.23 9.94
N TYR A 182 -16.77 -3.23 10.82
CA TYR A 182 -15.55 -2.69 11.42
C TYR A 182 -14.74 -3.76 12.18
N TRP A 183 -15.43 -4.59 12.98
CA TRP A 183 -14.81 -5.67 13.73
C TRP A 183 -14.07 -6.67 12.81
N TYR A 184 -14.63 -6.97 11.63
CA TYR A 184 -14.03 -7.93 10.69
C TYR A 184 -12.69 -7.42 10.16
N ARG A 185 -12.62 -6.12 9.86
CA ARG A 185 -11.39 -5.45 9.43
C ARG A 185 -10.38 -5.34 10.57
N ALA A 186 -10.83 -5.02 11.78
CA ALA A 186 -9.97 -4.96 12.95
C ALA A 186 -9.33 -6.33 13.24
N VAL A 187 -10.10 -7.42 13.16
CA VAL A 187 -9.57 -8.78 13.32
C VAL A 187 -8.58 -9.13 12.21
N ALA A 188 -8.89 -8.84 10.95
CA ALA A 188 -7.99 -9.08 9.83
C ALA A 188 -6.68 -8.29 9.95
N LEU A 189 -6.76 -7.03 10.42
CA LEU A 189 -5.60 -6.18 10.71
C LEU A 189 -4.77 -6.81 11.84
N VAL A 190 -5.36 -7.05 13.02
CA VAL A 190 -4.64 -7.59 14.19
C VAL A 190 -4.01 -8.94 13.88
N ALA A 191 -4.72 -9.83 13.20
CA ALA A 191 -4.16 -11.09 12.73
C ALA A 191 -2.96 -10.83 11.81
N ALA A 192 -3.08 -9.89 10.88
CA ALA A 192 -2.01 -9.56 9.96
C ALA A 192 -0.74 -9.05 10.66
N LEU A 193 -0.91 -8.12 11.61
CA LEU A 193 0.18 -7.60 12.43
C LEU A 193 0.85 -8.71 13.25
N GLY A 194 0.04 -9.60 13.85
CA GLY A 194 0.52 -10.73 14.63
C GLY A 194 1.42 -11.66 13.81
N PHE A 195 1.00 -12.03 12.60
CA PHE A 195 1.82 -12.86 11.72
C PHE A 195 3.04 -12.14 11.17
N HIS A 196 2.96 -10.84 10.86
CA HIS A 196 4.13 -10.05 10.43
C HIS A 196 5.20 -9.98 11.53
N LYS A 197 4.77 -9.79 12.79
CA LYS A 197 5.66 -9.83 13.96
C LYS A 197 6.22 -11.22 14.22
N ALA A 198 5.42 -12.27 14.06
CA ALA A 198 5.89 -13.65 14.17
C ALA A 198 6.97 -13.93 13.13
N LEU A 199 6.77 -13.51 11.88
CA LEU A 199 7.75 -13.64 10.82
C LEU A 199 9.04 -12.88 11.13
N SER A 200 8.95 -11.66 11.64
CA SER A 200 10.14 -10.90 12.06
C SER A 200 10.94 -11.64 13.13
N LYS A 201 10.27 -12.27 14.11
CA LYS A 201 10.94 -13.10 15.12
C LYS A 201 11.54 -14.38 14.53
N LEU A 202 10.87 -15.01 13.57
CA LEU A 202 11.40 -16.17 12.86
C LEU A 202 12.67 -15.83 12.11
N ILE A 203 12.70 -14.72 11.37
CA ILE A 203 13.91 -14.24 10.66
C ILE A 203 15.03 -13.89 11.65
N TYR A 204 14.68 -13.33 12.82
CA TYR A 204 15.66 -13.04 13.87
C TYR A 204 16.33 -14.31 14.43
N GLN A 205 15.56 -15.40 14.58
CA GLN A 205 16.06 -16.68 15.07
C GLN A 205 16.79 -17.47 13.99
N SER A 206 16.23 -17.50 12.78
CA SER A 206 16.69 -18.27 11.63
C SER A 206 16.78 -17.34 10.41
N PRO A 207 17.91 -16.63 10.24
CA PRO A 207 18.15 -15.82 9.05
C PRO A 207 18.10 -16.66 7.77
N PRO A 208 17.65 -16.09 6.63
CA PRO A 208 17.66 -16.79 5.35
C PRO A 208 19.05 -17.32 4.97
N PRO A 209 19.14 -18.45 4.26
CA PRO A 209 20.41 -18.98 3.76
C PRO A 209 21.15 -17.93 2.93
N GLY A 210 22.43 -17.68 3.26
CA GLY A 210 23.27 -16.70 2.54
C GLY A 210 23.40 -15.32 3.19
N VAL A 211 22.64 -15.02 4.26
CA VAL A 211 22.76 -13.73 5.00
C VAL A 211 23.58 -13.92 6.28
N PRO A 212 24.61 -13.08 6.55
CA PRO A 212 25.34 -13.10 7.81
C PRO A 212 24.38 -12.91 9.01
N THR A 213 24.58 -13.69 10.08
CA THR A 213 23.65 -13.70 11.22
C THR A 213 23.50 -12.35 11.91
N GLY A 214 24.53 -11.50 11.89
CA GLY A 214 24.47 -10.12 12.39
C GLY A 214 23.56 -9.20 11.55
N GLU A 215 23.64 -9.32 10.22
CA GLU A 215 22.79 -8.56 9.30
C GLU A 215 21.35 -9.05 9.30
N GLY A 216 21.14 -10.37 9.36
CA GLY A 216 19.81 -10.97 9.44
C GLY A 216 19.06 -10.53 10.70
N ARG A 217 19.73 -10.50 11.85
CA ARG A 217 19.16 -9.98 13.11
C ARG A 217 18.81 -8.49 13.02
N THR A 218 19.68 -7.69 12.43
CA THR A 218 19.46 -6.25 12.29
C THR A 218 18.32 -5.97 11.33
N GLY A 219 18.27 -6.65 10.18
CA GLY A 219 17.15 -6.58 9.24
C GLY A 219 15.83 -7.02 9.88
N ALA A 220 15.83 -8.10 10.67
CA ALA A 220 14.65 -8.53 11.41
C ALA A 220 14.17 -7.47 12.43
N MET A 221 15.09 -6.78 13.11
CA MET A 221 14.73 -5.66 13.98
C MET A 221 14.13 -4.51 13.19
N VAL A 222 14.69 -4.17 12.02
CA VAL A 222 14.14 -3.13 11.14
C VAL A 222 12.72 -3.49 10.71
N MET A 223 12.48 -4.73 10.28
CA MET A 223 11.14 -5.19 9.92
C MET A 223 10.17 -5.11 11.11
N TYR A 224 10.60 -5.53 12.30
CA TYR A 224 9.78 -5.50 13.51
C TYR A 224 9.42 -4.07 13.93
N TYR A 225 10.42 -3.21 14.14
CA TYR A 225 10.21 -1.84 14.64
C TYR A 225 9.67 -0.90 13.56
N GLY A 226 10.13 -1.04 12.32
CA GLY A 226 9.63 -0.28 11.19
C GLY A 226 8.17 -0.63 10.88
N GLY A 227 7.83 -1.92 10.93
CA GLY A 227 6.45 -2.41 10.84
C GLY A 227 5.58 -1.80 11.94
N ASP A 228 6.04 -1.79 13.20
CA ASP A 228 5.28 -1.24 14.34
C ASP A 228 4.85 0.23 14.14
N VAL A 229 5.72 1.05 13.55
CA VAL A 229 5.38 2.45 13.26
C VAL A 229 4.24 2.53 12.25
N VAL A 230 4.31 1.74 11.17
CA VAL A 230 3.29 1.75 10.12
C VAL A 230 1.99 1.13 10.62
N ASP A 231 2.07 0.08 11.41
CA ASP A 231 0.96 -0.60 12.05
C ASP A 231 0.21 0.34 12.99
N LEU A 232 0.92 1.11 13.81
CA LEU A 232 0.33 2.13 14.67
C LEU A 232 -0.43 3.17 13.86
N VAL A 233 0.13 3.64 12.73
CA VAL A 233 -0.55 4.58 11.83
C VAL A 233 -1.85 3.96 11.29
N LEU A 234 -1.83 2.70 10.85
CA LEU A 234 -3.03 2.00 10.37
C LEU A 234 -4.09 1.85 11.47
N ILE A 235 -3.69 1.47 12.68
CA ILE A 235 -4.59 1.36 13.84
C ILE A 235 -5.21 2.72 14.17
N ILE A 236 -4.42 3.80 14.21
CA ILE A 236 -4.89 5.16 14.47
C ILE A 236 -5.93 5.57 13.41
N ILE A 237 -5.65 5.33 12.13
CA ILE A 237 -6.58 5.65 11.04
C ILE A 237 -7.88 4.85 11.19
N LEU A 238 -7.78 3.56 11.48
CA LEU A 238 -8.92 2.67 11.67
C LEU A 238 -9.81 3.13 12.84
N CYS A 239 -9.21 3.40 14.00
CA CYS A 239 -9.89 3.94 15.18
C CYS A 239 -10.51 5.31 14.93
N TYR A 240 -9.81 6.20 14.22
CA TYR A 240 -10.33 7.52 13.86
C TYR A 240 -11.56 7.43 12.94
N HIS A 241 -11.54 6.53 11.96
CA HIS A 241 -12.70 6.29 11.10
C HIS A 241 -13.89 5.71 11.86
N TRP A 242 -13.65 4.86 12.86
CA TRP A 242 -14.69 4.36 13.74
C TRP A 242 -15.31 5.46 14.59
N TYR A 243 -14.47 6.23 15.28
CA TYR A 243 -14.91 7.36 16.09
C TYR A 243 -15.75 8.36 15.30
N LYS A 244 -15.32 8.72 14.08
CA LYS A 244 -16.06 9.65 13.21
C LYS A 244 -17.38 9.06 12.71
N LYS A 245 -17.48 7.75 12.54
CA LYS A 245 -18.72 7.09 12.11
C LYS A 245 -19.75 7.02 13.24
N GLU A 246 -19.30 6.80 14.48
CA GLU A 246 -20.17 6.71 15.65
C GLU A 246 -20.49 8.06 16.29
N THR A 247 -19.74 9.12 15.96
CA THR A 247 -20.04 10.49 16.37
C THR A 247 -20.77 11.21 15.22
N PRO A 248 -22.12 11.18 15.15
CA PRO A 248 -22.84 12.06 14.24
C PRO A 248 -22.48 13.51 14.59
N GLU A 249 -22.13 14.31 13.58
CA GLU A 249 -21.86 15.73 13.75
C GLU A 249 -23.05 16.37 14.47
N ARG A 250 -22.83 16.82 15.70
CA ARG A 250 -23.80 17.46 16.59
C ARG A 250 -24.10 18.91 16.13
N GLY A 251 -24.43 19.07 14.84
CA GLY A 251 -24.33 20.34 14.13
C GLY A 251 -25.45 20.61 13.13
N SER A 252 -26.63 20.02 13.29
CA SER A 252 -27.79 20.38 12.44
C SER A 252 -29.15 20.29 13.16
N GLU A 253 -29.21 20.44 14.48
CA GLU A 253 -30.49 20.47 15.21
C GLU A 253 -30.88 21.86 15.73
N THR A 254 -29.95 22.83 15.82
CA THR A 254 -30.27 24.17 16.34
C THR A 254 -30.96 25.10 15.31
N GLY A 255 -30.98 24.73 14.02
CA GLY A 255 -31.61 25.55 12.96
C GLY A 255 -33.11 25.30 12.75
N ALA A 256 -33.65 24.18 13.22
CA ALA A 256 -35.05 23.80 12.99
C ALA A 256 -36.00 24.30 14.09
N GLU A 257 -35.48 24.67 15.26
CA GLU A 257 -36.30 25.12 16.39
C GLU A 257 -36.59 26.63 16.36
N MET A 258 -35.71 27.44 15.75
CA MET A 258 -35.93 28.89 15.56
C MET A 258 -36.80 29.26 14.35
N ALA A 259 -37.23 28.29 13.54
CA ALA A 259 -38.17 28.52 12.43
C ALA A 259 -39.65 28.26 12.82
N LYS A 260 -39.90 27.96 14.10
CA LYS A 260 -41.23 27.65 14.64
C LYS A 260 -41.71 28.60 15.75
N THR A 261 -40.99 29.68 16.01
CA THR A 261 -41.41 30.75 16.92
C THR A 261 -41.55 32.05 16.13
#